data_AF-A0A9X9F5B8-F1
#
_entry.id   AF-A0A9X9F5B8-F1
#
_cell.length_a   1.000
_cell.length_b   1.000
_cell.length_c   1.000
_cell.angle_alpha   90.00
_cell.angle_beta   90.00
_cell.angle_gamma   90.00
#
_symmetry.space_group_name_H-M   'P 1'
#
loop_
_entity.id
_entity.type
_entity.pdbx_description
1 polymer ?
#
loop_
_entity_poly.entity_id
_entity_poly.type
_entity_poly.pdbx_seq_one_letter_code
_entity_poly.pdbx_strand_id
1 'polypeptide(L)'
;MKETQQWTSKIGFVLAAAGAAVGLGAIWKFPYVAGNGGGGAFFLVFLLLTLFIGMPLLIAEFVIGRSTQKEAVTAYKVLVPNSKLYPWIGRMGVVTCFSVLSFYSVVGGWILLYLYYSVTGSFWNGAADYGQLFGETISNPLSAIGAQFIFMLCTIFVVSKGVEKGIEKASKYMMPLLFILFIAIIVRALTLDGAFAGVEFFLKPDFSKLTADTI
;
A
#
# COMPACT_ATOMS: atom_id res chain seq x y z
N MET A 1 26.48 -23.04 -5.93
CA MET A 1 25.19 -22.60 -5.36
C MET A 1 25.00 -21.15 -5.74
N LYS A 2 23.86 -20.76 -6.33
CA LYS A 2 23.53 -19.35 -6.52
C LYS A 2 23.29 -18.77 -5.14
N GLU A 3 24.11 -17.82 -4.69
CA GLU A 3 23.88 -17.15 -3.41
C GLU A 3 22.50 -16.48 -3.44
N THR A 4 21.69 -16.76 -2.42
CA THR A 4 20.41 -16.07 -2.21
C THR A 4 20.71 -14.62 -1.86
N GLN A 5 20.17 -13.68 -2.63
CA GLN A 5 20.33 -12.25 -2.33
C GLN A 5 19.73 -11.93 -0.96
N GLN A 6 20.52 -11.28 -0.11
CA GLN A 6 20.14 -10.85 1.23
C GLN A 6 20.04 -9.33 1.30
N TRP A 7 19.35 -8.82 2.32
CA TRP A 7 19.29 -7.40 2.61
C TRP A 7 20.65 -6.88 3.05
N THR A 8 21.06 -5.71 2.55
CA THR A 8 22.33 -5.09 2.96
C THR A 8 22.27 -4.49 4.36
N SER A 9 21.07 -4.21 4.86
CA SER A 9 20.89 -3.56 6.17
C SER A 9 19.55 -3.90 6.84
N LYS A 10 19.53 -3.89 8.18
CA LYS A 10 18.28 -4.03 8.96
C LYS A 10 17.27 -2.94 8.62
N ILE A 11 17.75 -1.70 8.46
CA ILE A 11 16.91 -0.55 8.09
C ILE A 11 16.32 -0.74 6.70
N GLY A 12 17.09 -1.25 5.74
CA GLY A 12 16.58 -1.54 4.40
C GLY A 12 15.48 -2.60 4.39
N PHE A 13 15.62 -3.66 5.20
CA PHE A 13 14.54 -4.62 5.40
C PHE A 13 13.28 -3.96 5.99
N VAL A 14 13.42 -3.17 7.06
CA VAL A 14 12.28 -2.49 7.70
C VAL A 14 11.60 -1.52 6.74
N LEU A 15 12.36 -0.72 5.98
CA LEU A 15 11.80 0.21 5.00
C LEU A 15 11.13 -0.51 3.83
N ALA A 16 11.67 -1.64 3.38
CA ALA A 16 11.03 -2.45 2.34
C ALA A 16 9.73 -3.10 2.85
N ALA A 17 9.71 -3.62 4.08
CA ALA A 17 8.51 -4.15 4.71
C ALA A 17 7.45 -3.05 4.91
N ALA A 18 7.88 -1.87 5.39
CA ALA A 18 7.00 -0.71 5.52
C ALA A 18 6.46 -0.26 4.15
N GLY A 19 7.28 -0.25 3.10
CA GLY A 19 6.83 0.08 1.74
C GLY A 19 5.86 -0.95 1.15
N ALA A 20 5.97 -2.22 1.54
CA ALA A 20 4.99 -3.23 1.15
C ALA A 20 3.64 -3.06 1.86
N ALA A 21 3.63 -2.54 3.10
CA ALA A 21 2.42 -2.32 3.88
C ALA A 21 1.76 -0.95 3.60
N VAL A 22 2.56 0.11 3.40
CA VAL A 22 2.08 1.46 3.15
C VAL A 22 1.76 1.61 1.67
N GLY A 23 0.48 1.43 1.34
CA GLY A 23 -0.01 1.53 -0.03
C GLY A 23 -1.28 2.38 -0.15
N LEU A 24 -1.92 2.28 -1.31
CA LEU A 24 -3.14 3.00 -1.67
C LEU A 24 -4.30 2.75 -0.69
N GLY A 25 -4.38 1.54 -0.13
CA GLY A 25 -5.38 1.20 0.88
C GLY A 25 -5.27 2.07 2.14
N ALA A 26 -4.04 2.40 2.57
CA ALA A 26 -3.83 3.27 3.73
C ALA A 26 -4.18 4.73 3.44
N ILE A 27 -4.02 5.18 2.18
CA ILE A 27 -4.17 6.59 1.80
C ILE A 27 -5.62 6.94 1.45
N TRP A 28 -6.33 6.08 0.73
CA TRP A 28 -7.71 6.37 0.30
C TRP A 28 -8.75 5.57 1.10
N LYS A 29 -8.55 4.26 1.26
CA LYS A 29 -9.60 3.37 1.78
C LYS A 29 -9.77 3.58 3.28
N PHE A 30 -8.67 3.69 4.01
CA PHE A 30 -8.72 3.89 5.46
C PHE A 30 -9.48 5.17 5.86
N PRO A 31 -9.18 6.38 5.34
CA PRO A 31 -9.95 7.59 5.69
C PRO A 31 -11.44 7.50 5.33
N TYR A 32 -11.77 6.87 4.19
CA TYR A 32 -13.15 6.67 3.77
C TYR A 32 -13.92 5.76 4.74
N VAL A 33 -13.36 4.62 5.10
CA VAL A 33 -14.01 3.69 6.05
C VAL A 33 -14.05 4.29 7.45
N ALA A 34 -12.99 4.95 7.89
CA ALA A 34 -12.96 5.63 9.20
C ALA A 34 -14.03 6.73 9.30
N GLY A 35 -14.17 7.56 8.26
CA GLY A 35 -15.20 8.61 8.23
C GLY A 35 -16.63 8.06 8.29
N ASN A 36 -16.89 6.95 7.61
CA ASN A 36 -18.21 6.32 7.59
C ASN A 36 -18.47 5.41 8.80
N GLY A 37 -17.43 4.85 9.42
CA GLY A 37 -17.49 3.90 10.55
C GLY A 37 -17.40 4.54 11.93
N GLY A 38 -17.77 5.81 12.07
CA GLY A 38 -17.77 6.48 13.39
C GLY A 38 -16.42 7.00 13.87
N GLY A 39 -15.52 7.31 12.94
CA GLY A 39 -14.26 8.02 13.19
C GLY A 39 -13.38 7.29 14.19
N GLY A 40 -13.30 7.85 15.40
CA GLY A 40 -12.45 7.36 16.47
C GLY A 40 -12.83 5.96 16.95
N ALA A 41 -14.11 5.58 16.82
CA ALA A 41 -14.57 4.25 17.20
C ALA A 41 -14.01 3.18 16.26
N PHE A 42 -14.13 3.37 14.94
CA PHE A 42 -13.49 2.51 13.95
C PHE A 42 -11.97 2.50 14.13
N PHE A 43 -11.35 3.68 14.33
CA PHE A 43 -9.90 3.75 14.49
C PHE A 43 -9.40 2.93 15.69
N LEU A 44 -10.10 2.98 16.82
CA LEU A 44 -9.77 2.17 18.00
C LEU A 44 -9.87 0.66 17.71
N VAL A 45 -10.97 0.22 17.10
CA VAL A 45 -11.16 -1.19 16.72
C VAL A 45 -10.09 -1.64 15.72
N PHE A 46 -9.81 -0.82 14.71
CA PHE A 46 -8.75 -1.05 13.73
C PHE A 46 -7.38 -1.22 14.39
N LEU A 47 -7.04 -0.38 15.38
CA LEU A 47 -5.80 -0.53 16.14
C LEU A 47 -5.75 -1.83 16.93
N LEU A 48 -6.84 -2.20 17.60
CA LEU A 48 -6.92 -3.47 18.34
C LEU A 48 -6.75 -4.67 17.42
N LEU A 49 -7.46 -4.73 16.29
CA LEU A 49 -7.32 -5.81 15.31
C LEU A 49 -5.92 -5.84 14.69
N THR A 50 -5.32 -4.68 14.43
CA THR A 50 -3.94 -4.59 13.94
C THR A 50 -2.95 -5.15 14.95
N LEU A 51 -3.10 -4.83 16.24
CA LEU A 51 -2.19 -5.29 17.30
C LEU A 51 -2.39 -6.77 17.64
N PHE A 52 -3.64 -7.25 17.71
CA PHE A 52 -3.94 -8.61 18.18
C PHE A 52 -4.08 -9.64 17.07
N ILE A 53 -4.30 -9.24 15.82
CA ILE A 53 -4.42 -10.15 14.68
C ILE A 53 -3.34 -9.85 13.65
N GLY A 54 -3.26 -8.61 13.18
CA GLY A 54 -2.31 -8.22 12.12
C GLY A 54 -0.84 -8.45 12.50
N MET A 55 -0.43 -7.98 13.68
CA MET A 55 0.96 -8.10 14.16
C MET A 55 1.37 -9.57 14.37
N PRO A 56 0.61 -10.43 15.08
CA PRO A 56 0.97 -11.84 15.22
C PRO A 56 1.08 -12.57 13.88
N LEU A 57 0.17 -12.32 12.94
CA LEU A 57 0.23 -12.91 11.60
C LEU A 57 1.48 -12.45 10.84
N LEU A 58 1.79 -11.16 10.86
CA LEU A 58 3.00 -10.62 10.21
C LEU A 58 4.28 -11.22 10.82
N ILE A 59 4.34 -11.34 12.15
CA ILE A 59 5.48 -11.98 12.82
C ILE A 59 5.59 -13.44 12.41
N ALA A 60 4.47 -14.17 12.33
CA ALA A 60 4.48 -15.57 11.89
C ALA A 60 5.03 -15.71 10.46
N GLU A 61 4.61 -14.85 9.53
CA GLU A 61 5.13 -14.83 8.16
C GLU A 61 6.63 -14.50 8.11
N PHE A 62 7.08 -13.53 8.91
CA PHE A 62 8.51 -13.22 9.01
C PHE A 62 9.33 -14.38 9.57
N VAL A 63 8.82 -15.09 10.58
CA VAL A 63 9.50 -16.26 11.16
C VAL A 63 9.58 -17.39 10.14
N ILE A 64 8.50 -17.68 9.40
CA ILE A 64 8.47 -18.68 8.32
C ILE A 64 9.46 -18.32 7.21
N GLY A 65 9.43 -17.08 6.71
CA GLY A 65 10.33 -16.64 5.65
C GLY A 65 11.80 -16.67 6.09
N ARG A 66 12.10 -16.18 7.30
CA ARG A 66 13.47 -16.11 7.82
C ARG A 66 14.04 -17.48 8.15
N SER A 67 13.24 -18.40 8.68
CA SER A 67 13.69 -19.76 9.02
C SER A 67 13.94 -20.62 7.78
N THR A 68 13.11 -20.47 6.74
CA THR A 68 13.21 -21.30 5.53
C THR A 68 14.14 -20.72 4.48
N GLN A 69 14.26 -19.38 4.40
CA GLN A 69 14.98 -18.68 3.32
C GLN A 69 14.50 -19.10 1.93
N LYS A 70 13.20 -19.41 1.79
CA LYS A 70 12.54 -19.81 0.54
C LYS A 70 11.36 -18.90 0.24
N GLU A 71 10.93 -18.91 -1.02
CA GLU A 71 9.66 -18.30 -1.43
C GLU A 71 8.45 -19.03 -0.82
N ALA A 72 7.29 -18.38 -0.78
CA ALA A 72 6.10 -18.78 -0.04
C ALA A 72 5.70 -20.25 -0.23
N VAL A 73 5.69 -20.79 -1.45
CA VAL A 73 5.25 -22.17 -1.71
C VAL A 73 6.27 -23.17 -1.17
N THR A 74 7.55 -22.96 -1.46
CA THR A 74 8.63 -23.85 -1.03
C THR A 74 8.88 -23.75 0.47
N ALA A 75 8.66 -22.59 1.10
CA ALA A 75 8.76 -22.41 2.55
C ALA A 75 7.85 -23.40 3.29
N TYR A 76 6.58 -23.52 2.88
CA TYR A 76 5.65 -24.49 3.47
C TYR A 76 6.04 -25.95 3.20
N LYS A 77 6.62 -26.26 2.02
CA LYS A 77 7.15 -27.60 1.73
C LYS A 77 8.32 -27.99 2.64
N VAL A 78 9.19 -27.04 2.96
CA VAL A 78 10.35 -27.29 3.84
C VAL A 78 9.90 -27.42 5.29
N LEU A 79 8.94 -26.60 5.74
CA LEU A 79 8.43 -26.66 7.12
C LEU A 79 7.61 -27.92 7.41
N VAL A 80 6.82 -28.39 6.44
CA VAL A 80 5.97 -29.57 6.60
C VAL A 80 6.16 -30.54 5.42
N PRO A 81 7.31 -31.25 5.33
CA PRO A 81 7.67 -32.06 4.15
C PRO A 81 6.66 -33.14 3.78
N ASN A 82 6.00 -33.72 4.78
CA ASN A 82 5.08 -34.84 4.60
C ASN A 82 3.64 -34.41 4.25
N SER A 83 3.32 -33.13 4.28
CA SER A 83 1.97 -32.65 3.99
C SER A 83 1.87 -32.01 2.61
N LYS A 84 0.95 -32.52 1.79
CA LYS A 84 0.61 -31.93 0.49
C LYS A 84 -0.33 -30.73 0.62
N LEU A 85 -0.89 -30.48 1.80
CA LEU A 85 -1.88 -29.42 2.03
C LEU A 85 -1.24 -28.05 2.26
N TYR A 86 -0.21 -27.94 3.09
CA TYR A 86 0.41 -26.65 3.43
C TYR A 86 1.00 -25.88 2.23
N PRO A 87 1.60 -26.52 1.21
CA PRO A 87 2.04 -25.80 0.01
C PRO A 87 0.91 -25.09 -0.74
N TRP A 88 -0.36 -25.47 -0.54
CA TRP A 88 -1.50 -24.74 -1.10
C TRP A 88 -1.68 -23.36 -0.50
N ILE A 89 -1.34 -23.16 0.78
CA ILE A 89 -1.40 -21.83 1.42
C ILE A 89 -0.46 -20.86 0.69
N GLY A 90 0.77 -21.29 0.41
CA GLY A 90 1.72 -20.49 -0.38
C GLY A 90 1.23 -20.22 -1.81
N ARG A 91 0.60 -21.21 -2.45
CA ARG A 91 0.04 -21.03 -3.81
C ARG A 91 -1.12 -20.05 -3.83
N MET A 92 -2.00 -20.11 -2.83
CA MET A 92 -3.08 -19.14 -2.67
C MET A 92 -2.51 -17.74 -2.52
N GLY A 93 -1.48 -17.55 -1.69
CA GLY A 93 -0.79 -16.26 -1.57
C GLY A 93 -0.25 -15.74 -2.90
N VAL A 94 0.38 -16.60 -3.71
CA VAL A 94 0.87 -16.20 -5.06
C VAL A 94 -0.28 -15.78 -5.97
N VAL A 95 -1.38 -16.53 -6.00
CA VAL A 95 -2.57 -16.17 -6.79
C VAL A 95 -3.16 -14.85 -6.31
N THR A 96 -3.30 -14.66 -4.99
CA THR A 96 -3.79 -13.41 -4.40
C THR A 96 -2.91 -12.23 -4.78
N CYS A 97 -1.58 -12.33 -4.65
CA CYS A 97 -0.67 -11.26 -5.05
C CYS A 97 -0.78 -10.93 -6.54
N PHE A 98 -0.95 -11.95 -7.39
CA PHE A 98 -1.15 -11.75 -8.84
C PHE A 98 -2.47 -11.04 -9.13
N SER A 99 -3.57 -11.46 -8.48
CA SER A 99 -4.88 -10.82 -8.60
C SER A 99 -4.87 -9.38 -8.08
N VAL A 100 -4.15 -9.10 -7.00
CA VAL A 100 -4.01 -7.73 -6.49
C VAL A 100 -3.25 -6.86 -7.49
N LEU A 101 -2.13 -7.34 -8.01
CA LEU A 101 -1.31 -6.58 -8.96
C LEU A 101 -2.09 -6.18 -10.24
N SER A 102 -3.03 -7.01 -10.69
CA SER A 102 -3.80 -6.74 -11.92
C SER A 102 -4.58 -5.42 -11.84
N PHE A 103 -5.29 -5.15 -10.74
CA PHE A 103 -6.01 -3.89 -10.56
C PHE A 103 -5.13 -2.80 -9.94
N TYR A 104 -4.16 -3.17 -9.10
CA TYR A 104 -3.29 -2.20 -8.44
C TYR A 104 -2.41 -1.45 -9.45
N SER A 105 -2.02 -2.14 -10.53
CA SER A 105 -1.27 -1.52 -11.63
C SER A 105 -2.08 -0.49 -12.42
N VAL A 106 -3.41 -0.66 -12.53
CA VAL A 106 -4.31 0.32 -13.15
C VAL A 106 -4.31 1.61 -12.33
N VAL A 107 -4.52 1.50 -11.02
CA VAL A 107 -4.50 2.66 -10.11
C VAL A 107 -3.11 3.30 -10.09
N GLY A 108 -2.05 2.50 -10.14
CA GLY A 108 -0.68 2.98 -10.33
C GLY A 108 -0.49 3.82 -11.60
N GLY A 109 -1.13 3.43 -12.71
CA GLY A 109 -1.19 4.21 -13.94
C GLY A 109 -1.89 5.56 -13.74
N TRP A 110 -3.02 5.60 -13.04
CA TRP A 110 -3.71 6.87 -12.73
C TRP A 110 -2.81 7.81 -11.93
N ILE A 111 -2.04 7.31 -10.96
CA ILE A 111 -1.09 8.13 -10.20
C ILE A 111 -0.04 8.76 -11.12
N LEU A 112 0.46 8.02 -12.12
CA LEU A 112 1.39 8.59 -13.11
C LEU A 112 0.75 9.69 -13.96
N LEU A 113 -0.52 9.53 -14.35
CA LEU A 113 -1.26 10.58 -15.07
C LEU A 113 -1.46 11.82 -14.20
N TYR A 114 -1.85 11.64 -12.95
CA TYR A 114 -2.00 12.76 -12.01
C TYR A 114 -0.67 13.45 -11.68
N LEU A 115 0.43 12.70 -11.63
CA LEU A 115 1.77 13.28 -11.53
C LEU A 115 2.09 14.12 -12.76
N TYR A 116 1.79 13.63 -13.96
CA TYR A 116 1.96 14.38 -15.20
C TYR A 116 1.14 15.68 -15.19
N TYR A 117 -0.16 15.61 -14.89
CA TYR A 117 -1.04 16.78 -14.76
C TYR A 117 -0.55 17.80 -13.72
N SER A 118 0.06 17.31 -12.63
CA SER A 118 0.62 18.17 -11.58
C SER A 118 1.82 18.97 -12.06
N VAL A 119 2.68 18.35 -12.88
CA VAL A 119 3.89 18.97 -13.41
C VAL A 119 3.58 19.88 -14.60
N THR A 120 2.58 19.54 -15.44
CA THR A 120 2.19 20.35 -16.59
C THR A 120 1.29 21.55 -16.26
N GLY A 121 0.92 21.71 -14.99
CA GLY A 121 0.16 22.88 -14.54
C GLY A 121 -1.35 22.75 -14.65
N SER A 122 -1.90 21.56 -14.96
CA SER A 122 -3.34 21.36 -15.17
C SER A 122 -4.20 21.70 -13.95
N PHE A 123 -3.61 21.72 -12.74
CA PHE A 123 -4.29 22.05 -11.48
C PHE A 123 -4.09 23.50 -11.00
N TRP A 124 -3.25 24.29 -11.67
CA TRP A 124 -2.69 25.51 -11.07
C TRP A 124 -3.63 26.71 -11.18
N ASN A 125 -4.60 26.67 -12.10
CA ASN A 125 -5.50 27.79 -12.37
C ASN A 125 -6.80 27.77 -11.54
N GLY A 126 -6.93 26.87 -10.56
CA GLY A 126 -8.03 26.88 -9.57
C GLY A 126 -9.45 26.61 -10.11
N ALA A 127 -9.61 26.46 -11.42
CA ALA A 127 -10.90 26.28 -12.12
C ALA A 127 -11.17 24.83 -12.55
N ALA A 128 -10.33 23.87 -12.13
CA ALA A 128 -10.48 22.48 -12.54
C ALA A 128 -11.57 21.79 -11.71
N ASP A 129 -12.59 21.26 -12.39
CA ASP A 129 -13.49 20.28 -11.79
C ASP A 129 -12.73 18.95 -11.64
N TYR A 130 -12.26 18.68 -10.42
CA TYR A 130 -11.50 17.48 -10.10
C TYR A 130 -12.31 16.19 -10.30
N GLY A 131 -13.65 16.25 -10.15
CA GLY A 131 -14.53 15.11 -10.37
C GLY A 131 -14.66 14.78 -11.85
N GLN A 132 -14.87 15.80 -12.68
CA GLN A 132 -14.89 15.66 -14.13
C GLN A 132 -13.54 15.15 -14.65
N LEU A 133 -12.42 15.75 -14.23
CA LEU A 133 -11.09 15.32 -14.65
C LEU A 133 -10.82 13.87 -14.26
N PHE A 134 -11.20 13.45 -13.05
CA PHE A 134 -11.09 12.06 -12.64
C PHE A 134 -11.94 11.15 -13.54
N GLY A 135 -13.20 11.53 -13.80
CA GLY A 135 -14.09 10.82 -14.71
C GLY A 135 -13.49 10.63 -16.09
N GLU A 136 -12.97 11.70 -16.69
CA GLU A 136 -12.31 11.69 -18.00
C GLU A 136 -11.04 10.81 -18.01
N THR A 137 -10.26 10.87 -16.93
CA THR A 137 -9.03 10.08 -16.76
C THR A 137 -9.34 8.58 -16.74
N ILE A 138 -10.34 8.16 -15.96
CA ILE A 138 -10.69 6.74 -15.84
C ILE A 138 -11.49 6.23 -17.05
N SER A 139 -12.20 7.11 -17.77
CA SER A 139 -13.01 6.73 -18.93
C SER A 139 -12.21 6.64 -20.23
N ASN A 140 -11.00 7.21 -20.30
CA ASN A 140 -10.16 7.18 -21.50
C ASN A 140 -9.28 5.91 -21.55
N PRO A 141 -9.61 4.90 -22.36
CA PRO A 141 -8.94 3.59 -22.30
C PRO A 141 -7.48 3.65 -22.75
N LEU A 142 -7.17 4.47 -23.77
CA LEU A 142 -5.81 4.58 -24.31
C LEU A 142 -4.85 5.15 -23.27
N SER A 143 -5.26 6.22 -22.59
CA SER A 143 -4.44 6.85 -21.55
C SER A 143 -4.25 5.94 -20.34
N ALA A 144 -5.31 5.28 -19.88
CA ALA A 144 -5.29 4.39 -18.72
C ALA A 144 -4.41 3.15 -18.98
N ILE A 145 -4.59 2.48 -20.13
CA ILE A 145 -3.79 1.31 -20.50
C ILE A 145 -2.33 1.70 -20.75
N GLY A 146 -2.10 2.83 -21.44
CA GLY A 146 -0.74 3.35 -21.67
C GLY A 146 -0.01 3.66 -20.36
N ALA A 147 -0.66 4.33 -19.42
CA ALA A 147 -0.08 4.65 -18.12
C ALA A 147 0.12 3.40 -17.24
N GLN A 148 -0.83 2.46 -17.25
CA GLN A 148 -0.68 1.16 -16.58
C GLN A 148 0.54 0.40 -17.13
N PHE A 149 0.73 0.38 -18.45
CA PHE A 149 1.86 -0.27 -19.09
C PHE A 149 3.19 0.36 -18.64
N ILE A 150 3.27 1.70 -18.61
CA ILE A 150 4.44 2.42 -18.10
C ILE A 150 4.70 2.08 -16.62
N PHE A 151 3.65 2.08 -15.79
CA PHE A 151 3.75 1.71 -14.38
C PHE A 151 4.29 0.28 -14.20
N MET A 152 3.83 -0.66 -15.01
CA MET A 152 4.33 -2.04 -15.01
C MET A 152 5.80 -2.12 -15.43
N LEU A 153 6.23 -1.34 -16.44
CA LEU A 153 7.63 -1.25 -16.83
C LEU A 153 8.51 -0.74 -15.68
N CYS A 154 8.07 0.31 -14.97
CA CYS A 154 8.78 0.80 -13.79
C CYS A 154 8.88 -0.27 -12.70
N THR A 155 7.80 -1.01 -12.46
CA THR A 155 7.76 -2.10 -11.48
C THR A 155 8.72 -3.23 -11.86
N ILE A 156 8.68 -3.69 -13.12
CA ILE A 156 9.58 -4.72 -13.66
C ILE A 156 11.03 -4.26 -13.59
N PHE A 157 11.31 -2.99 -13.88
CA PHE A 157 12.65 -2.42 -13.79
C PHE A 157 13.21 -2.47 -12.36
N VAL A 158 12.40 -2.14 -11.35
CA VAL A 158 12.83 -2.23 -9.95
C VAL A 158 13.04 -3.68 -9.53
N VAL A 159 12.10 -4.58 -9.86
CA VAL A 159 12.18 -5.99 -9.46
C VAL A 159 13.30 -6.75 -10.16
N SER A 160 13.54 -6.48 -11.45
CA SER A 160 14.61 -7.13 -12.24
C SER A 160 16.02 -6.81 -11.72
N LYS A 161 16.20 -5.71 -11.00
CA LYS A 161 17.46 -5.36 -10.32
C LYS A 161 17.70 -6.15 -9.03
N GLY A 162 16.74 -6.97 -8.60
CA GLY A 162 16.84 -7.81 -7.41
C GLY A 162 16.60 -7.05 -6.10
N VAL A 163 16.85 -7.75 -4.99
CA VAL A 163 16.50 -7.27 -3.64
C VAL A 163 17.33 -6.05 -3.25
N GLU A 164 18.66 -6.15 -3.31
CA GLU A 164 19.57 -5.10 -2.86
C GLU A 164 19.54 -3.86 -3.79
N LYS A 165 19.80 -4.06 -5.09
CA LYS A 165 19.98 -2.95 -6.05
C LYS A 165 18.67 -2.37 -6.56
N GLY A 166 17.56 -3.09 -6.38
CA GLY A 166 16.21 -2.70 -6.78
C GLY A 166 15.37 -2.28 -5.59
N ILE A 167 14.77 -3.28 -4.92
CA ILE A 167 13.72 -3.10 -3.91
C ILE A 167 14.23 -2.32 -2.69
N GLU A 168 15.35 -2.73 -2.11
CA GLU A 168 15.93 -2.09 -0.93
C GLU A 168 16.34 -0.65 -1.25
N LYS A 169 17.02 -0.43 -2.39
CA LYS A 169 17.42 0.91 -2.82
C LYS A 169 16.21 1.82 -3.04
N ALA A 170 15.18 1.37 -3.75
CA ALA A 170 13.96 2.15 -3.96
C ALA A 170 13.29 2.52 -2.63
N SER A 171 13.11 1.54 -1.74
CA SER A 171 12.46 1.73 -0.44
C SER A 171 13.23 2.69 0.46
N LYS A 172 14.58 2.62 0.45
CA LYS A 172 15.46 3.51 1.22
C LYS A 172 15.26 5.00 0.91
N TYR A 173 14.89 5.36 -0.31
CA TYR A 173 14.65 6.76 -0.70
C TYR A 173 13.16 7.13 -0.71
N MET A 174 12.32 6.26 -1.27
CA MET A 174 10.90 6.55 -1.46
C MET A 174 10.13 6.62 -0.14
N MET A 175 10.44 5.76 0.83
CA MET A 175 9.71 5.74 2.11
C MET A 175 9.96 7.00 2.96
N PRO A 176 11.21 7.45 3.19
CA PRO A 176 11.44 8.71 3.88
C PRO A 176 10.83 9.91 3.13
N LEU A 177 10.92 9.94 1.80
CA LEU A 177 10.34 11.01 1.00
C LEU A 177 8.81 11.06 1.17
N LEU A 178 8.14 9.91 1.08
CA LEU A 178 6.70 9.79 1.31
C LEU A 178 6.31 10.30 2.69
N PHE A 179 7.07 9.93 3.73
CA PHE A 179 6.82 10.37 5.09
C PHE A 179 6.95 11.91 5.25
N ILE A 180 8.00 12.51 4.66
CA ILE A 180 8.19 13.96 4.66
C ILE A 180 7.05 14.67 3.95
N LEU A 181 6.63 14.17 2.78
CA LEU A 181 5.50 14.72 2.03
C LEU A 181 4.19 14.63 2.83
N PHE A 182 3.95 13.54 3.56
CA PHE A 182 2.79 13.45 4.45
C PHE A 182 2.82 14.48 5.55
N ILE A 183 3.96 14.71 6.21
CA ILE A 183 4.07 15.76 7.23
C ILE A 183 3.74 17.13 6.62
N ALA A 184 4.25 17.43 5.43
CA ALA A 184 3.96 18.69 4.76
C ALA A 184 2.45 18.85 4.47
N ILE A 185 1.79 17.79 3.99
CA ILE A 185 0.35 17.78 3.74
C ILE A 185 -0.44 17.93 5.05
N ILE A 186 -0.05 17.24 6.12
CA ILE A 186 -0.71 17.34 7.43
C ILE A 186 -0.62 18.77 7.96
N VAL A 187 0.57 19.37 7.94
CA VAL A 187 0.75 20.76 8.35
C VAL A 187 -0.14 21.68 7.52
N ARG A 188 -0.14 21.53 6.20
CA ARG A 188 -1.01 22.35 5.34
C ARG A 188 -2.50 22.13 5.66
N ALA A 189 -2.94 20.89 5.82
CA ALA A 189 -4.32 20.55 6.12
C ALA A 189 -4.78 21.15 7.45
N LEU A 190 -3.94 21.16 8.48
CA LEU A 190 -4.24 21.75 9.78
C LEU A 190 -4.25 23.28 9.79
N THR A 191 -3.65 23.92 8.79
CA THR A 191 -3.68 25.39 8.62
C THR A 191 -4.86 25.89 7.78
N LEU A 192 -5.71 24.99 7.25
CA LEU A 192 -6.89 25.39 6.50
C LEU A 192 -8.04 25.77 7.43
N ASP A 193 -8.89 26.67 6.95
CA ASP A 193 -10.12 27.04 7.66
C ASP A 193 -11.02 25.81 7.82
N GLY A 194 -11.53 25.61 9.04
CA GLY A 194 -12.37 24.44 9.37
C GLY A 194 -11.61 23.14 9.66
N ALA A 195 -10.27 23.13 9.66
CA ALA A 195 -9.48 21.92 9.90
C ALA A 195 -9.84 21.19 11.20
N PHE A 196 -10.06 21.93 12.28
CA PHE A 196 -10.41 21.33 13.58
C PHE A 196 -11.77 20.62 13.59
N ALA A 197 -12.72 21.02 12.75
CA ALA A 197 -13.98 20.28 12.60
C ALA A 197 -13.72 18.89 11.97
N GLY A 198 -12.79 18.80 11.01
CA GLY A 198 -12.35 17.53 10.43
C GLY A 198 -11.59 16.65 11.44
N VAL A 199 -10.75 17.26 12.27
CA VAL A 199 -10.04 16.55 13.35
C VAL A 199 -11.02 16.01 14.39
N GLU A 200 -12.00 16.81 14.83
CA GLU A 200 -13.04 16.35 15.75
C GLU A 200 -13.85 15.23 15.12
N PHE A 201 -14.29 15.39 13.85
CA PHE A 201 -15.02 14.35 13.13
C PHE A 201 -14.25 13.02 13.08
N PHE A 202 -12.93 13.06 12.84
CA PHE A 202 -12.12 11.85 12.79
C PHE A 202 -11.87 11.23 14.17
N LEU A 203 -11.61 12.03 15.20
CA LEU A 203 -11.19 11.52 16.52
C LEU A 203 -12.34 11.25 17.48
N LYS A 204 -13.50 11.88 17.31
CA LYS A 204 -14.66 11.70 18.17
C LYS A 204 -15.26 10.31 17.93
N PRO A 205 -15.25 9.41 18.93
CA PRO A 205 -15.73 8.06 18.72
C PRO A 205 -17.26 8.03 18.69
N ASP A 206 -17.83 7.47 17.63
CA ASP A 206 -19.25 7.19 17.52
C ASP A 206 -19.48 5.69 17.26
N PHE A 207 -19.67 4.93 18.34
CA PHE A 207 -19.90 3.49 18.28
C PHE A 207 -21.24 3.12 17.62
N SER A 208 -22.19 4.05 17.48
CA SER A 208 -23.48 3.77 16.83
C SER A 208 -23.35 3.53 15.33
N LYS A 209 -22.25 4.00 14.72
CA LYS A 209 -21.94 3.85 13.29
C LYS A 209 -21.07 2.63 12.99
N LEU A 210 -20.67 1.87 14.01
CA LEU A 210 -19.97 0.62 13.79
C LEU A 210 -20.96 -0.47 13.37
N THR A 211 -20.81 -0.93 12.14
CA THR A 211 -21.56 -2.06 11.59
C THR A 211 -20.61 -3.18 11.18
N ALA A 212 -21.15 -4.38 10.95
CA ALA A 212 -20.39 -5.51 10.43
C ALA A 212 -19.75 -5.22 9.06
N ASP A 213 -20.27 -4.27 8.29
CA ASP A 213 -19.70 -3.86 7.00
C ASP A 213 -18.48 -2.93 7.14
N THR A 214 -18.34 -2.30 8.32
CA THR A 214 -17.25 -1.37 8.63
C THR A 214 -16.11 -1.99 9.43
N ILE A 215 -16.28 -3.18 10.01
CA ILE A 215 -15.28 -3.89 10.83
C ILE A 215 -14.68 -5.07 10.07
#